data_AF-A0A433U3B5-F1
#
_entry.id   AF-A0A433U3B5-F1
#
_cell.length_a   1.000
_cell.length_b   1.000
_cell.length_c   1.000
_cell.angle_alpha   90.00
_cell.angle_beta   90.00
_cell.angle_gamma   90.00
#
_symmetry.space_group_name_H-M   'P 1'
#
loop_
_entity.id
_entity.type
_entity.pdbx_description
1 polymer ?
#
loop_
_entity_poly.entity_id
_entity_poly.type
_entity_poly.pdbx_seq_one_letter_code
_entity_poly.pdbx_strand_id
1 'polypeptide(L)'
;SALSSNWERIGKPFNPLLGETYELNRPDLGFRFVGEQVSHHPPVTAFYSEGQAYSFRGSIQPKLRFWGKSVEINPKGNITLELHKYKETYTWQNVNCCIHNIIVGQLWVEHSGTMEITCSQGSLRSVLHFKQSGWFSKDLHHVEGFIYDGKKKLRAFYGSWVLGMFSSSVEDYEAFMNEPDHKARILAKDKSSTDHHSKASLLTYNYDLPSQKTLWKVNPRPSYSAEYYHFSLSPQYYHFSLSPQYYHFSLSPQYYHFSLSPQYYHFSLFSMSVNVTLLKAT
;
A
#
# COMPACT_ATOMS: atom_id res chain seq x y z
N SER A 1 -4.74 -5.23 4.33
CA SER A 1 -3.60 -4.55 4.98
C SER A 1 -2.60 -4.01 3.95
N ALA A 2 -2.04 -4.80 3.02
CA ALA A 2 -0.97 -4.35 2.11
C ALA A 2 -1.28 -3.07 1.28
N LEU A 3 -2.55 -2.79 1.01
CA LEU A 3 -2.99 -1.61 0.24
C LEU A 3 -3.36 -0.41 1.13
N SER A 4 -3.47 -0.59 2.46
CA SER A 4 -4.08 0.42 3.35
C SER A 4 -3.28 1.70 3.45
N SER A 5 -1.95 1.63 3.29
CA SER A 5 -1.08 2.80 3.35
C SER A 5 -1.30 3.75 2.18
N ASN A 6 -1.98 3.35 1.10
CA ASN A 6 -2.19 4.18 -0.08
C ASN A 6 -3.18 5.33 0.13
N TRP A 7 -4.00 5.26 1.18
CA TRP A 7 -4.94 6.34 1.53
C TRP A 7 -4.19 7.67 1.69
N GLU A 8 -4.64 8.77 1.08
CA GLU A 8 -3.94 10.08 1.08
C GLU A 8 -2.49 10.11 0.53
N ARG A 9 -1.90 8.98 0.11
CA ARG A 9 -0.58 8.92 -0.52
C ARG A 9 -0.69 9.26 -2.00
N ILE A 10 -0.83 10.56 -2.28
CA ILE A 10 -0.99 11.10 -3.64
C ILE A 10 0.34 11.44 -4.33
N GLY A 11 1.44 11.46 -3.59
CA GLY A 11 2.78 11.71 -4.12
C GLY A 11 3.28 10.55 -4.99
N LYS A 12 3.70 10.86 -6.23
CA LYS A 12 4.30 9.87 -7.13
C LYS A 12 5.67 9.43 -6.56
N PRO A 13 5.94 8.12 -6.37
CA PRO A 13 7.27 7.66 -6.00
C PRO A 13 8.28 7.93 -7.12
N PHE A 14 9.56 8.00 -6.76
CA PHE A 14 10.64 8.02 -7.75
C PHE A 14 10.55 6.79 -8.65
N ASN A 15 10.86 6.96 -9.94
CA ASN A 15 11.00 5.84 -10.85
C ASN A 15 12.39 5.23 -10.63
N PRO A 16 12.50 3.98 -10.14
CA PRO A 16 13.80 3.39 -9.87
C PRO A 16 14.63 3.24 -11.15
N LEU A 17 15.95 3.36 -11.03
CA LEU A 17 16.88 3.05 -12.11
C LEU A 17 16.90 1.54 -12.37
N LEU A 18 17.25 1.12 -13.59
CA LEU A 18 17.45 -0.30 -13.89
C LEU A 18 18.57 -0.87 -13.00
N GLY A 19 18.30 -1.96 -12.30
CA GLY A 19 19.23 -2.57 -11.33
C GLY A 19 19.29 -1.85 -9.99
N GLU A 20 18.48 -0.79 -9.77
CA GLU A 20 18.34 -0.19 -8.44
C GLU A 20 17.74 -1.20 -7.47
N THR A 21 18.34 -1.30 -6.28
CA THR A 21 17.92 -2.22 -5.22
C THR A 21 17.50 -1.46 -3.97
N TYR A 22 16.63 -2.07 -3.19
CA TYR A 22 16.25 -1.63 -1.86
C TYR A 22 16.18 -2.83 -0.93
N GLU A 23 16.84 -2.74 0.22
CA GLU A 23 16.76 -3.74 1.28
C GLU A 23 16.16 -3.16 2.56
N LEU A 24 15.44 -4.00 3.29
CA LEU A 24 14.87 -3.64 4.59
C LEU A 24 14.99 -4.83 5.53
N ASN A 25 15.74 -4.65 6.62
CA ASN A 25 15.82 -5.61 7.71
C ASN A 25 15.04 -5.09 8.92
N ARG A 26 14.01 -5.83 9.34
CA ARG A 26 13.16 -5.50 10.49
C ARG A 26 13.21 -6.65 11.50
N PRO A 27 14.31 -6.78 12.27
CA PRO A 27 14.43 -7.82 13.29
C PRO A 27 13.35 -7.68 14.37
N ASP A 28 12.92 -6.45 14.66
CA ASP A 28 11.81 -6.14 15.56
C ASP A 28 10.45 -6.70 15.08
N LEU A 29 10.28 -6.89 13.77
CA LEU A 29 9.11 -7.53 13.16
C LEU A 29 9.41 -8.93 12.61
N GLY A 30 10.62 -9.44 12.78
CA GLY A 30 11.03 -10.77 12.37
C GLY A 30 11.06 -11.03 10.87
N PHE A 31 11.34 -10.02 10.04
CA PHE A 31 11.45 -10.21 8.59
C PHE A 31 12.57 -9.39 7.93
N ARG A 32 13.00 -9.86 6.76
CA ARG A 32 13.88 -9.16 5.83
C ARG A 32 13.21 -9.05 4.47
N PHE A 33 13.53 -8.01 3.73
CA PHE A 33 12.98 -7.71 2.41
C PHE A 33 14.10 -7.23 1.49
N VAL A 34 14.01 -7.61 0.22
CA VAL A 34 14.78 -7.05 -0.89
C VAL A 34 13.84 -6.78 -2.07
N GLY A 35 14.05 -5.68 -2.76
CA GLY A 35 13.42 -5.35 -4.03
C GLY A 35 14.45 -4.86 -5.04
N GLU A 36 14.21 -5.15 -6.31
CA GLU A 36 15.07 -4.74 -7.42
C GLU A 36 14.22 -4.30 -8.62
N GLN A 37 14.64 -3.23 -9.28
CA GLN A 37 14.10 -2.84 -10.57
C GLN A 37 14.73 -3.69 -11.70
N VAL A 38 14.09 -4.82 -12.00
CA VAL A 38 14.61 -5.83 -12.94
C VAL A 38 14.35 -5.51 -14.42
N SER A 39 13.51 -4.52 -14.72
CA SER A 39 13.25 -4.06 -16.09
C SER A 39 12.82 -2.60 -16.11
N HIS A 40 13.19 -1.86 -17.15
CA HIS A 40 12.80 -0.46 -17.37
C HIS A 40 11.74 -0.30 -18.49
N HIS A 41 11.71 -1.20 -19.46
CA HIS A 41 10.76 -1.20 -20.59
C HIS A 41 10.22 -2.61 -20.86
N PRO A 42 9.08 -2.99 -20.25
CA PRO A 42 8.28 -2.21 -19.31
C PRO A 42 8.93 -2.11 -17.92
N PRO A 43 8.53 -1.13 -17.07
CA PRO A 43 9.04 -1.05 -15.70
C PRO A 43 8.52 -2.22 -14.88
N VAL A 44 9.44 -3.01 -14.31
CA VAL A 44 9.11 -4.14 -13.42
C VAL A 44 9.99 -4.08 -12.19
N THR A 45 9.36 -4.08 -11.02
CA THR A 45 10.04 -4.25 -9.73
C THR A 45 9.75 -5.65 -9.21
N ALA A 46 10.80 -6.45 -9.01
CA ALA A 46 10.71 -7.75 -8.33
C ALA A 46 10.99 -7.56 -6.84
N PHE A 47 10.41 -8.40 -6.00
CA PHE A 47 10.66 -8.36 -4.56
C PHE A 47 10.58 -9.76 -3.93
N TYR A 48 11.31 -9.89 -2.83
CA TYR A 48 11.30 -11.06 -1.96
C TYR A 48 11.39 -10.62 -0.50
N SER A 49 10.58 -11.23 0.34
CA SER A 49 10.54 -11.03 1.78
C SER A 49 10.55 -12.38 2.46
N GLU A 50 11.35 -12.50 3.51
CA GLU A 50 11.48 -13.72 4.29
C GLU A 50 11.22 -13.40 5.76
N GLY A 51 10.33 -14.16 6.38
CA GLY A 51 10.20 -14.26 7.82
C GLY A 51 10.34 -15.72 8.27
N GLN A 52 10.47 -15.97 9.56
CA GLN A 52 10.67 -17.34 10.08
C GLN A 52 9.58 -18.33 9.60
N ALA A 53 8.32 -17.87 9.55
CA ALA A 53 7.17 -18.71 9.21
C ALA A 53 6.76 -18.66 7.73
N TYR A 54 7.30 -17.73 6.94
CA TYR A 54 6.80 -17.46 5.60
C TYR A 54 7.85 -16.93 4.62
N SER A 55 7.61 -17.18 3.35
CA SER A 55 8.26 -16.51 2.23
C SER A 55 7.22 -15.74 1.43
N PHE A 56 7.48 -14.49 1.08
CA PHE A 56 6.56 -13.63 0.35
C PHE A 56 7.28 -12.99 -0.83
N ARG A 57 6.78 -13.18 -2.05
CA ARG A 57 7.47 -12.75 -3.26
C ARG A 57 6.52 -12.32 -4.35
N GLY A 58 7.05 -11.60 -5.32
CA GLY A 58 6.31 -11.24 -6.51
C GLY A 58 7.08 -10.25 -7.37
N SER A 59 6.39 -9.79 -8.40
CA SER A 59 6.86 -8.70 -9.26
C SER A 59 5.69 -7.83 -9.63
N ILE A 60 5.88 -6.52 -9.73
CA ILE A 60 4.83 -5.58 -10.12
C ILE A 60 5.28 -4.77 -11.33
N GLN A 61 4.43 -4.80 -12.36
CA GLN A 61 4.47 -3.94 -13.54
C GLN A 61 3.27 -2.99 -13.47
N PRO A 62 3.45 -1.73 -13.04
CA PRO A 62 2.36 -0.76 -13.05
C PRO A 62 2.00 -0.36 -14.49
N LYS A 63 0.76 -0.63 -14.90
CA LYS A 63 0.20 -0.14 -16.18
C LYS A 63 -0.74 1.03 -15.92
N LEU A 64 -0.46 2.17 -16.53
CA LEU A 64 -1.26 3.40 -16.39
C LEU A 64 -2.30 3.50 -17.50
N ARG A 65 -3.51 3.95 -17.15
CA ARG A 65 -4.58 4.34 -18.07
C ARG A 65 -5.15 5.68 -17.64
N PHE A 66 -5.17 6.64 -18.55
CA PHE A 66 -5.74 7.96 -18.30
C PHE A 66 -7.20 7.99 -18.76
N TRP A 67 -8.09 8.36 -17.85
CA TRP A 67 -9.54 8.42 -18.05
C TRP A 67 -10.07 9.87 -17.97
N GLY A 68 -9.28 10.84 -18.44
CA GLY A 68 -9.62 12.26 -18.37
C GLY A 68 -9.36 12.83 -16.97
N LYS A 69 -10.32 12.66 -16.04
CA LYS A 69 -10.20 13.22 -14.68
C LYS A 69 -9.53 12.29 -13.68
N SER A 70 -9.20 11.06 -14.09
CA SER A 70 -8.61 10.06 -13.22
C SER A 70 -7.51 9.27 -13.95
N VAL A 71 -6.54 8.77 -13.20
CA VAL A 71 -5.52 7.82 -13.66
C VAL A 71 -5.77 6.50 -12.96
N GLU A 72 -6.04 5.47 -13.74
CA GLU A 72 -6.10 4.09 -13.28
C GLU A 72 -4.71 3.45 -13.41
N ILE A 73 -4.29 2.82 -12.32
CA ILE A 73 -3.04 2.10 -12.18
C ILE A 73 -3.42 0.63 -11.99
N ASN A 74 -3.04 -0.21 -12.95
CA ASN A 74 -3.18 -1.64 -12.87
C ASN A 74 -1.82 -2.28 -12.50
N PRO A 75 -1.61 -2.70 -11.25
CA PRO A 75 -0.36 -3.31 -10.80
C PRO A 75 -0.29 -4.77 -11.27
N LYS A 76 0.13 -4.98 -12.52
CA LYS A 76 0.22 -6.34 -13.10
C LYS A 76 1.30 -7.14 -12.41
N GLY A 77 0.96 -8.37 -12.02
CA GLY A 77 1.91 -9.34 -11.51
C GLY A 77 1.32 -10.19 -10.40
N ASN A 78 1.85 -11.40 -10.26
CA ASN A 78 1.41 -12.34 -9.25
C ASN A 78 2.19 -12.13 -7.96
N ILE A 79 1.46 -12.13 -6.86
CA ILE A 79 2.00 -12.17 -5.51
C ILE A 79 1.87 -13.61 -5.02
N THR A 80 2.92 -14.10 -4.36
CA THR A 80 2.99 -15.45 -3.80
C THR A 80 3.38 -15.37 -2.32
N LEU A 81 2.61 -16.03 -1.47
CA LEU A 81 2.90 -16.23 -0.05
C LEU A 81 3.02 -17.73 0.21
N GLU A 82 4.13 -18.17 0.77
CA GLU A 82 4.35 -19.53 1.22
C GLU A 82 4.35 -19.56 2.75
N LEU A 83 3.52 -20.43 3.33
CA LEU A 83 3.50 -20.69 4.77
C LEU A 83 4.25 -21.99 5.05
N HIS A 84 5.44 -21.88 5.63
CA HIS A 84 6.38 -23.00 5.76
C HIS A 84 5.79 -24.16 6.59
N LYS A 85 5.12 -23.83 7.70
CA LYS A 85 4.52 -24.81 8.62
C LYS A 85 3.49 -25.70 7.93
N TYR A 86 2.65 -25.10 7.07
CA TYR A 86 1.53 -25.80 6.43
C TYR A 86 1.88 -26.33 5.04
N LYS A 87 3.04 -25.94 4.50
CA LYS A 87 3.45 -26.24 3.11
C LYS A 87 2.40 -25.75 2.11
N GLU A 88 1.80 -24.60 2.40
CA GLU A 88 0.76 -23.98 1.59
C GLU A 88 1.31 -22.77 0.85
N THR A 89 0.89 -22.62 -0.40
CA THR A 89 1.27 -21.54 -1.30
C THR A 89 0.02 -20.81 -1.74
N TYR A 90 -0.10 -19.55 -1.35
CA TYR A 90 -1.19 -18.66 -1.71
C TYR A 90 -0.77 -17.71 -2.81
N THR A 91 -1.61 -17.53 -3.82
CA THR A 91 -1.36 -16.59 -4.91
C THR A 91 -2.54 -15.69 -5.18
N TRP A 92 -2.25 -14.44 -5.54
CA TRP A 92 -3.25 -13.45 -5.95
C TRP A 92 -2.62 -12.35 -6.83
N GLN A 93 -3.49 -11.54 -7.45
CA GLN A 93 -3.11 -10.28 -8.07
C GLN A 93 -3.73 -9.12 -7.30
N ASN A 94 -3.04 -7.98 -7.27
CA ASN A 94 -3.60 -6.77 -6.68
C ASN A 94 -4.73 -6.20 -7.54
N VAL A 95 -5.68 -5.55 -6.88
CA VAL A 95 -6.75 -4.79 -7.53
C VAL A 95 -6.22 -3.48 -8.13
N ASN A 96 -7.04 -2.85 -8.95
CA ASN A 96 -6.69 -1.57 -9.55
C ASN A 96 -6.65 -0.48 -8.48
N CYS A 97 -5.83 0.53 -8.74
CA CYS A 97 -5.76 1.76 -7.96
C CYS A 97 -6.16 2.91 -8.88
N CYS A 98 -7.12 3.74 -8.48
CA CYS A 98 -7.53 4.91 -9.23
C CYS A 98 -7.16 6.16 -8.43
N ILE A 99 -6.44 7.08 -9.07
CA ILE A 99 -6.20 8.42 -8.55
C ILE A 99 -7.18 9.34 -9.27
N HIS A 100 -8.10 9.91 -8.51
CA HIS A 100 -9.15 10.77 -9.02
C HIS A 100 -8.79 12.25 -8.92
N ASN A 101 -9.49 13.08 -9.68
CA ASN A 101 -9.36 14.55 -9.68
C ASN A 101 -7.96 15.06 -10.09
N ILE A 102 -7.29 14.36 -11.01
CA ILE A 102 -5.92 14.71 -11.45
C ILE A 102 -5.78 16.04 -12.19
N ILE A 103 -6.91 16.63 -12.61
CA ILE A 103 -6.95 17.94 -13.29
C ILE A 103 -7.43 19.04 -12.34
N VAL A 104 -8.56 18.82 -11.64
CA VAL A 104 -9.19 19.82 -10.76
C VAL A 104 -9.82 19.13 -9.55
N GLY A 105 -9.65 19.72 -8.38
CA GLY A 105 -10.20 19.27 -7.11
C GLY A 105 -9.16 18.58 -6.23
N GLN A 106 -9.61 18.07 -5.09
CA GLN A 106 -8.74 17.32 -4.18
C GLN A 106 -8.50 15.92 -4.75
N LEU A 107 -7.22 15.57 -4.93
CA LEU A 107 -6.78 14.22 -5.30
C LEU A 107 -7.20 13.22 -4.23
N TRP A 108 -7.70 12.06 -4.64
CA TRP A 108 -7.99 10.95 -3.73
C TRP A 108 -7.76 9.61 -4.40
N VAL A 109 -7.50 8.61 -3.56
CA VAL A 109 -7.12 7.25 -3.99
C VAL A 109 -8.25 6.28 -3.73
N GLU A 110 -8.51 5.43 -4.70
CA GLU A 110 -9.48 4.36 -4.63
C GLU A 110 -8.86 3.03 -5.05
N HIS A 111 -9.19 1.96 -4.33
CA HIS A 111 -8.97 0.61 -4.81
C HIS A 111 -10.30 -0.01 -5.22
N SER A 112 -10.35 -0.62 -6.40
CA SER A 112 -11.55 -1.28 -6.92
C SER A 112 -11.21 -2.50 -7.78
N GLY A 113 -12.10 -3.48 -7.77
CA GLY A 113 -11.96 -4.72 -8.52
C GLY A 113 -12.10 -5.97 -7.65
N THR A 114 -11.83 -7.13 -8.25
CA THR A 114 -11.92 -8.42 -7.56
C THR A 114 -10.51 -8.98 -7.33
N MET A 115 -10.20 -9.30 -6.08
CA MET A 115 -9.00 -10.03 -5.67
C MET A 115 -9.40 -11.47 -5.36
N GLU A 116 -8.84 -12.41 -6.12
CA GLU A 116 -8.97 -13.83 -5.83
C GLU A 116 -7.65 -14.36 -5.28
N ILE A 117 -7.72 -14.95 -4.08
CA ILE A 117 -6.62 -15.60 -3.39
C ILE A 117 -6.85 -17.10 -3.45
N THR A 118 -5.92 -17.84 -4.04
CA THR A 118 -6.01 -19.30 -4.21
C THR A 118 -4.86 -19.98 -3.48
N CYS A 119 -5.13 -21.15 -2.89
CA CYS A 119 -4.09 -22.02 -2.34
C CYS A 119 -3.77 -23.14 -3.34
N SER A 120 -2.51 -23.35 -3.70
CA SER A 120 -2.13 -24.38 -4.69
C SER A 120 -2.34 -25.81 -4.19
N GLN A 121 -2.33 -26.03 -2.89
CA GLN A 121 -2.42 -27.35 -2.25
C GLN A 121 -3.84 -27.71 -1.81
N GLY A 122 -4.79 -26.78 -1.89
CA GLY A 122 -6.15 -26.96 -1.38
C GLY A 122 -7.23 -26.49 -2.34
N SER A 123 -8.48 -26.83 -2.03
CA SER A 123 -9.68 -26.34 -2.75
C SER A 123 -10.15 -24.97 -2.29
N LEU A 124 -9.52 -24.42 -1.24
CA LEU A 124 -9.92 -23.16 -0.64
C LEU A 124 -9.50 -21.98 -1.52
N ARG A 125 -10.46 -21.08 -1.75
CA ARG A 125 -10.22 -19.79 -2.40
C ARG A 125 -10.93 -18.69 -1.64
N SER A 126 -10.35 -17.50 -1.57
CA SER A 126 -11.03 -16.31 -1.09
C SER A 126 -11.24 -15.34 -2.24
N VAL A 127 -12.47 -14.82 -2.36
CA VAL A 127 -12.78 -13.77 -3.32
C VAL A 127 -13.19 -12.53 -2.55
N LEU A 128 -12.44 -11.44 -2.73
CA LEU A 128 -12.69 -10.14 -2.16
C LEU A 128 -13.05 -9.15 -3.27
N HIS A 129 -14.13 -8.42 -3.08
CA HIS A 129 -14.61 -7.36 -3.95
C HIS A 129 -14.34 -6.02 -3.29
N PHE A 130 -13.40 -5.28 -3.88
CA PHE A 130 -13.17 -3.88 -3.57
C PHE A 130 -14.20 -3.06 -4.34
N LYS A 131 -15.21 -2.54 -3.63
CA LYS A 131 -16.31 -1.81 -4.24
C LYS A 131 -15.81 -0.48 -4.76
N GLN A 132 -16.25 -0.15 -5.97
CA GLN A 132 -16.12 1.19 -6.49
C GLN A 132 -17.11 2.10 -5.75
N SER A 133 -16.66 3.29 -5.41
CA SER A 133 -17.44 4.38 -4.88
C SER A 133 -18.56 4.70 -5.86
N GLY A 134 -19.75 4.18 -5.57
CA GLY A 134 -20.96 4.49 -6.30
C GLY A 134 -21.45 5.92 -6.06
N TRP A 135 -22.69 6.21 -6.45
CA TRP A 135 -23.27 7.53 -6.28
C TRP A 135 -23.34 7.91 -4.79
N PHE A 136 -22.93 9.13 -4.47
CA PHE A 136 -22.84 9.65 -3.11
C PHE A 136 -21.85 8.89 -2.20
N SER A 137 -20.86 8.22 -2.76
CA SER A 137 -19.77 7.57 -2.00
C SER A 137 -20.24 6.47 -1.04
N LYS A 138 -21.39 5.85 -1.30
CA LYS A 138 -22.03 4.84 -0.41
C LYS A 138 -21.19 3.59 -0.15
N ASP A 139 -20.30 3.25 -1.07
CA ASP A 139 -19.43 2.07 -0.99
C ASP A 139 -17.94 2.47 -0.92
N LEU A 140 -17.67 3.73 -0.54
CA LEU A 140 -16.32 4.25 -0.49
C LEU A 140 -15.46 3.38 0.44
N HIS A 141 -14.38 2.84 -0.13
CA HIS A 141 -13.42 1.95 0.51
C HIS A 141 -13.95 0.59 0.99
N HIS A 142 -15.19 0.24 0.67
CA HIS A 142 -15.80 -1.02 1.08
C HIS A 142 -15.08 -2.20 0.43
N VAL A 143 -14.75 -3.20 1.24
CA VAL A 143 -14.30 -4.51 0.79
C VAL A 143 -15.27 -5.53 1.38
N GLU A 144 -15.78 -6.44 0.56
CA GLU A 144 -16.57 -7.58 1.02
C GLU A 144 -16.21 -8.85 0.22
N GLY A 145 -16.51 -10.02 0.77
CA GLY A 145 -16.16 -11.26 0.10
C GLY A 145 -16.40 -12.49 0.95
N PHE A 146 -15.94 -13.62 0.45
CA PHE A 146 -16.09 -14.90 1.14
C PHE A 146 -14.85 -15.78 0.98
N ILE A 147 -14.68 -16.73 1.91
CA ILE A 147 -13.91 -17.96 1.67
C ILE A 147 -14.86 -18.99 1.06
N TYR A 148 -14.39 -19.69 0.05
CA TYR A 148 -15.08 -20.80 -0.59
C TYR A 148 -14.29 -22.09 -0.43
N ASP A 149 -15.02 -23.19 -0.27
CA ASP A 149 -14.57 -24.55 -0.57
C ASP A 149 -15.40 -25.07 -1.75
N GLY A 150 -14.80 -25.09 -2.93
CA GLY A 150 -15.54 -25.25 -4.19
C GLY A 150 -16.58 -24.12 -4.37
N LYS A 151 -17.86 -24.48 -4.34
CA LYS A 151 -18.99 -23.53 -4.44
C LYS A 151 -19.55 -23.09 -3.08
N LYS A 152 -19.19 -23.79 -1.99
CA LYS A 152 -19.75 -23.52 -0.65
C LYS A 152 -19.04 -22.33 -0.02
N LYS A 153 -19.80 -21.33 0.42
CA LYS A 153 -19.29 -20.24 1.26
C LYS A 153 -19.00 -20.78 2.66
N LEU A 154 -17.83 -20.49 3.21
CA LEU A 154 -17.41 -20.92 4.55
C LEU A 154 -17.42 -19.79 5.57
N ARG A 155 -17.00 -18.59 5.16
CA ARG A 155 -16.98 -17.38 6.01
C ARG A 155 -17.15 -16.15 5.14
N ALA A 156 -17.79 -15.13 5.69
CA ALA A 156 -17.84 -13.79 5.10
C ALA A 156 -16.66 -12.95 5.57
N PHE A 157 -16.19 -12.08 4.69
CA PHE A 157 -15.24 -11.00 4.97
C PHE A 157 -15.87 -9.68 4.58
N TYR A 158 -15.67 -8.66 5.40
CA TYR A 158 -16.14 -7.31 5.09
C TYR A 158 -15.33 -6.27 5.87
N GLY A 159 -15.37 -5.03 5.42
CA GLY A 159 -14.68 -3.94 6.09
C GLY A 159 -14.30 -2.81 5.15
N SER A 160 -13.35 -2.01 5.59
CA SER A 160 -12.76 -0.90 4.84
C SER A 160 -11.28 -1.16 4.66
N TRP A 161 -10.77 -1.06 3.42
CA TRP A 161 -9.33 -1.24 3.18
C TRP A 161 -8.48 -0.13 3.82
N VAL A 162 -9.10 0.97 4.26
CA VAL A 162 -8.43 2.07 4.98
C VAL A 162 -8.53 1.97 6.50
N LEU A 163 -9.54 1.30 7.06
CA LEU A 163 -9.77 1.26 8.52
C LEU A 163 -9.59 -0.13 9.15
N GLY A 164 -10.15 -1.18 8.56
CA GLY A 164 -10.17 -2.49 9.19
C GLY A 164 -10.95 -3.54 8.41
N MET A 165 -10.65 -4.81 8.69
CA MET A 165 -11.29 -5.98 8.10
C MET A 165 -11.83 -6.90 9.19
N PHE A 166 -13.01 -7.45 8.95
CA PHE A 166 -13.75 -8.31 9.84
C PHE A 166 -14.14 -9.60 9.13
N SER A 167 -14.51 -10.61 9.91
CA SER A 167 -15.14 -11.83 9.39
C SER A 167 -16.24 -12.32 10.30
N SER A 168 -17.23 -12.99 9.75
CA SER A 168 -18.33 -13.63 10.49
C SER A 168 -18.67 -14.98 9.88
N SER A 169 -19.64 -15.67 10.47
CA SER A 169 -20.38 -16.73 9.79
C SER A 169 -21.07 -16.18 8.53
N VAL A 170 -21.38 -17.06 7.59
CA VAL A 170 -22.10 -16.68 6.37
C VAL A 170 -23.54 -16.30 6.72
N GLU A 171 -24.13 -17.02 7.66
CA GLU A 171 -25.51 -16.85 8.13
C GLU A 171 -25.73 -15.46 8.74
N ASP A 172 -24.85 -15.02 9.66
CA ASP A 172 -24.98 -13.71 10.30
C ASP A 172 -24.81 -12.56 9.28
N TYR A 173 -23.86 -12.72 8.36
CA TYR A 173 -23.61 -11.72 7.33
C TYR A 173 -24.79 -11.62 6.37
N GLU A 174 -25.29 -12.74 5.85
CA GLU A 174 -26.43 -12.74 4.94
C GLU A 174 -27.71 -12.26 5.63
N ALA A 175 -27.93 -12.60 6.90
CA ALA A 175 -29.03 -12.05 7.69
C ALA A 175 -28.95 -10.52 7.77
N PHE A 176 -27.78 -9.96 8.12
CA PHE A 176 -27.57 -8.52 8.16
C PHE A 176 -27.77 -7.85 6.80
N MET A 177 -27.22 -8.40 5.72
CA MET A 177 -27.33 -7.80 4.38
C MET A 177 -28.76 -7.84 3.84
N ASN A 178 -29.60 -8.77 4.32
CA ASN A 178 -31.01 -8.88 3.95
C ASN A 178 -31.94 -7.99 4.80
N GLU A 179 -31.44 -7.38 5.88
CA GLU A 179 -32.23 -6.40 6.63
C GLU A 179 -32.49 -5.15 5.76
N PRO A 180 -33.74 -4.65 5.65
CA PRO A 180 -34.05 -3.48 4.82
C PRO A 180 -33.21 -2.24 5.18
N ASP A 181 -32.91 -2.07 6.47
CA ASP A 181 -32.27 -0.87 7.01
C ASP A 181 -30.76 -1.01 7.26
N HIS A 182 -30.12 -2.10 6.81
CA HIS A 182 -28.68 -2.33 7.05
C HIS A 182 -27.81 -1.14 6.60
N LYS A 183 -28.13 -0.52 5.45
CA LYS A 183 -27.42 0.66 4.94
C LYS A 183 -27.61 1.88 5.84
N ALA A 184 -28.81 2.08 6.39
CA ALA A 184 -29.07 3.16 7.33
C ALA A 184 -28.28 2.96 8.63
N ARG A 185 -28.17 1.71 9.11
CA ARG A 185 -27.35 1.36 10.28
C ARG A 185 -25.87 1.67 10.06
N ILE A 186 -25.31 1.36 8.88
CA ILE A 186 -23.92 1.69 8.53
C ILE A 186 -23.72 3.21 8.59
N LEU A 187 -24.55 3.97 7.87
CA LEU A 187 -24.45 5.43 7.81
C LEU A 187 -24.64 6.11 9.18
N ALA A 188 -25.54 5.58 10.02
CA ALA A 188 -25.77 6.12 11.36
C ALA A 188 -24.56 5.93 12.27
N LYS A 189 -23.87 4.79 12.17
CA LYS A 189 -22.68 4.47 12.96
C LYS A 189 -21.49 5.35 12.59
N ASP A 190 -21.37 5.73 11.33
CA ASP A 190 -20.28 6.61 10.90
C ASP A 190 -20.53 8.06 11.32
N LYS A 191 -21.80 8.52 11.39
CA LYS A 191 -22.15 9.84 11.95
C LYS A 191 -21.87 9.97 13.44
N SER A 192 -21.90 8.87 14.20
CA SER A 192 -21.59 8.88 15.63
C SER A 192 -20.09 8.73 15.93
N SER A 193 -19.26 8.40 14.93
CA SER A 193 -17.81 8.35 15.09
C SER A 193 -17.21 9.76 15.14
N THR A 194 -16.51 10.08 16.23
CA THR A 194 -15.95 11.41 16.53
C THR A 194 -14.52 11.61 16.03
N ASP A 195 -14.02 10.77 15.13
CA ASP A 195 -12.65 10.90 14.62
C ASP A 195 -12.52 12.10 13.66
N HIS A 196 -12.14 13.25 14.24
CA HIS A 196 -12.01 14.56 13.62
C HIS A 196 -10.86 14.72 12.60
N HIS A 197 -10.27 13.62 12.09
CA HIS A 197 -9.16 13.68 11.15
C HIS A 197 -9.55 13.20 9.74
N SER A 198 -10.21 14.11 9.01
CA SER A 198 -10.25 14.31 7.55
C SER A 198 -11.67 14.60 7.05
N LYS A 199 -11.79 15.55 6.11
CA LYS A 199 -13.04 16.19 5.65
C LYS A 199 -13.98 15.29 4.82
N ALA A 200 -13.90 13.97 4.95
CA ALA A 200 -14.88 13.02 4.41
C ALA A 200 -15.15 11.94 5.47
N SER A 201 -16.41 11.76 5.86
CA SER A 201 -16.81 10.68 6.77
C SER A 201 -16.39 9.33 6.17
N LEU A 202 -15.35 8.72 6.72
CA LEU A 202 -14.92 7.38 6.30
C LEU A 202 -15.91 6.36 6.84
N LEU A 203 -16.38 5.46 5.99
CA LEU A 203 -17.29 4.40 6.40
C LEU A 203 -16.50 3.26 7.05
N THR A 204 -16.87 2.88 8.27
CA THR A 204 -16.15 1.87 9.06
C THR A 204 -16.43 0.43 8.61
N TYR A 205 -17.62 0.18 8.06
CA TYR A 205 -18.18 -1.16 7.74
C TYR A 205 -17.96 -2.19 8.87
N ASN A 206 -17.96 -1.72 10.12
CA ASN A 206 -17.99 -2.58 11.28
C ASN A 206 -19.45 -2.85 11.65
N TYR A 207 -19.95 -4.05 11.39
CA TYR A 207 -21.38 -4.37 11.51
C TYR A 207 -21.79 -4.86 12.91
N ASP A 208 -20.84 -5.12 13.81
CA ASP A 208 -21.05 -5.70 15.14
C ASP A 208 -21.90 -6.99 15.11
N LEU A 209 -21.65 -7.88 14.15
CA LEU A 209 -22.39 -9.14 14.03
C LEU A 209 -22.05 -10.10 15.19
N PRO A 210 -22.97 -10.99 15.62
CA PRO A 210 -22.75 -11.92 16.73
C PRO A 210 -21.49 -12.77 16.60
N SER A 211 -21.22 -13.33 15.42
CA SER A 211 -20.02 -14.15 15.13
C SER A 211 -18.82 -13.34 14.60
N GLN A 212 -18.88 -12.01 14.66
CA GLN A 212 -17.85 -11.15 14.11
C GLN A 212 -16.50 -11.31 14.84
N LYS A 213 -15.43 -11.43 14.06
CA LYS A 213 -14.05 -11.38 14.51
C LYS A 213 -13.31 -10.29 13.75
N THR A 214 -12.58 -9.44 14.46
CA THR A 214 -11.63 -8.50 13.86
C THR A 214 -10.43 -9.27 13.32
N LEU A 215 -10.12 -9.09 12.04
CA LEU A 215 -8.94 -9.69 11.40
C LEU A 215 -7.77 -8.71 11.35
N TRP A 216 -8.06 -7.45 11.08
CA TRP A 216 -7.07 -6.41 10.92
C TRP A 216 -7.68 -5.04 11.21
N LYS A 217 -6.90 -4.15 11.82
CA LYS A 217 -7.19 -2.71 11.95
C LYS A 217 -5.96 -1.93 11.53
N VAL A 218 -6.19 -0.76 10.95
CA VAL A 218 -5.12 0.15 10.58
C VAL A 218 -4.41 0.67 11.83
N ASN A 219 -3.09 0.81 11.77
CA ASN A 219 -2.35 1.55 12.78
C ASN A 219 -2.55 3.05 12.51
N PRO A 220 -2.91 3.86 13.53
CA PRO A 220 -3.01 5.30 13.37
C PRO A 220 -1.70 5.88 12.81
N ARG A 221 -1.83 6.86 11.92
CA ARG A 221 -0.66 7.59 11.43
C ARG A 221 -0.07 8.47 12.55
N PRO A 222 1.24 8.73 12.53
CA PRO A 222 1.80 9.79 13.36
C PRO A 222 1.09 11.12 13.12
N SER A 223 0.95 11.94 14.17
CA SER A 223 0.28 13.24 14.10
C SER A 223 0.87 14.18 13.06
N TYR A 224 2.19 14.10 12.84
CA TYR A 224 2.93 14.87 11.84
C TYR A 224 2.80 14.33 10.41
N SER A 225 2.10 13.22 10.16
CA SER A 225 2.12 12.56 8.84
C SER A 225 1.70 13.47 7.68
N ALA A 226 0.76 14.39 7.88
CA ALA A 226 0.33 15.33 6.83
C ALA A 226 1.47 16.25 6.36
N GLU A 227 2.41 16.60 7.24
CA GLU A 227 3.61 17.40 6.91
C GLU A 227 4.66 16.56 6.17
N TYR A 228 4.63 15.24 6.34
CA TYR A 228 5.59 14.28 5.76
C TYR A 228 4.89 13.32 4.78
N TYR A 229 4.19 13.90 3.79
CA TYR A 229 3.62 13.18 2.65
C TYR A 229 2.68 12.02 3.03
N HIS A 230 2.00 12.11 4.18
CA HIS A 230 1.10 11.10 4.74
C HIS A 230 1.76 9.73 4.97
N PHE A 231 3.05 9.71 5.30
CA PHE A 231 3.78 8.49 5.60
C PHE A 231 3.25 7.78 6.86
N SER A 232 3.27 6.44 6.82
CA SER A 232 2.74 5.58 7.89
C SER A 232 3.78 5.17 8.92
N LEU A 233 5.07 5.33 8.60
CA LEU A 233 6.19 5.09 9.51
C LEU A 233 6.93 6.38 9.80
N SER A 234 7.73 6.38 10.87
CA SER A 234 8.69 7.46 11.11
C SER A 234 9.65 7.61 9.92
N PRO A 235 10.05 8.85 9.54
CA PRO A 235 11.04 9.11 8.50
C PRO A 235 12.33 8.27 8.60
N GLN A 236 12.73 7.88 9.82
CA GLN A 236 13.93 7.07 10.08
C GLN A 236 13.92 5.69 9.39
N TYR A 237 12.74 5.17 9.01
CA TYR A 237 12.59 3.87 8.35
C TYR A 237 12.59 3.95 6.81
N TYR A 238 12.64 5.16 6.23
CA TYR A 238 12.64 5.38 4.78
C TYR A 238 14.00 5.85 4.27
N HIS A 239 15.08 5.57 4.99
CA HIS A 239 16.41 6.03 4.60
C HIS A 239 16.88 5.30 3.32
N PHE A 240 16.81 5.98 2.18
CA PHE A 240 17.43 5.53 0.94
C PHE A 240 18.90 5.94 0.96
N SER A 241 19.80 4.99 1.13
CA SER A 241 21.23 5.21 0.95
C SER A 241 21.62 4.69 -0.43
N LEU A 242 22.04 5.59 -1.33
CA LEU A 242 22.65 5.21 -2.60
C LEU A 242 24.11 4.81 -2.31
N SER A 243 24.44 3.52 -2.41
CA SER A 243 25.83 3.06 -2.35
C SER A 243 26.58 3.51 -3.62
N PRO A 244 27.60 4.38 -3.53
CA PRO A 244 28.20 5.02 -4.70
C PRO A 244 29.34 4.20 -5.33
N GLN A 245 29.43 2.89 -5.14
CA GLN A 245 30.67 2.16 -5.45
C GLN A 245 31.05 2.10 -6.95
N TYR A 246 30.18 2.43 -7.91
CA TYR A 246 30.54 2.34 -9.34
C TYR A 246 29.92 3.41 -10.25
N TYR A 247 29.97 4.69 -9.88
CA TYR A 247 29.59 5.74 -10.84
C TYR A 247 30.69 6.77 -11.09
N HIS A 248 31.25 6.72 -12.29
CA HIS A 248 32.05 7.80 -12.86
C HIS A 248 31.11 8.75 -13.61
N PHE A 249 30.49 9.71 -12.90
CA PHE A 249 29.69 10.78 -13.54
C PHE A 249 30.56 12.03 -13.72
N SER A 250 30.78 12.42 -14.98
CA SER A 250 31.22 13.79 -15.32
C SER A 250 29.99 14.69 -15.24
N LEU A 251 29.96 15.61 -14.27
CA LEU A 251 28.84 16.53 -14.06
C LEU A 251 29.05 17.83 -14.86
N SER A 252 28.05 18.18 -15.68
CA SER A 252 27.92 19.51 -16.27
C SER A 252 27.23 20.46 -15.27
N PRO A 253 27.72 21.69 -15.02
CA PRO A 253 27.40 22.45 -13.80
C PRO A 253 26.03 23.13 -13.74
N GLN A 254 25.12 22.94 -14.71
CA GLN A 254 24.03 23.90 -14.88
C GLN A 254 22.72 23.62 -14.15
N TYR A 255 22.49 22.42 -13.64
CA TYR A 255 21.23 22.12 -12.97
C TYR A 255 21.51 21.19 -11.80
N TYR A 256 21.12 21.64 -10.60
CA TYR A 256 20.71 20.89 -9.40
C TYR A 256 21.30 21.51 -8.12
N HIS A 257 20.40 21.83 -7.18
CA HIS A 257 20.71 22.26 -5.83
C HIS A 257 20.37 21.11 -4.88
N PHE A 258 21.39 20.47 -4.30
CA PHE A 258 21.21 19.47 -3.25
C PHE A 258 21.53 20.12 -1.90
N SER A 259 20.67 19.95 -0.90
CA SER A 259 20.95 20.32 0.49
C SER A 259 21.33 19.06 1.27
N LEU A 260 22.57 19.02 1.76
CA LEU A 260 23.07 17.94 2.62
C LEU A 260 22.98 18.41 4.09
N SER A 261 22.33 17.62 4.95
CA SER A 261 22.26 17.88 6.40
C SER A 261 23.56 17.42 7.08
N PRO A 262 24.24 18.24 7.92
CA PRO A 262 25.63 17.97 8.33
C PRO A 262 25.83 16.94 9.46
N GLN A 263 24.79 16.29 9.98
CA GLN A 263 24.90 15.68 11.33
C GLN A 263 25.61 14.32 11.42
N TYR A 264 25.98 13.65 10.32
CA TYR A 264 26.51 12.28 10.40
C TYR A 264 27.66 11.96 9.44
N TYR A 265 28.63 12.87 9.26
CA TYR A 265 29.82 12.53 8.47
C TYR A 265 31.12 12.81 9.23
N HIS A 266 31.93 11.74 9.37
CA HIS A 266 33.33 11.81 9.74
C HIS A 266 34.16 11.71 8.45
N PHE A 267 34.69 12.84 7.97
CA PHE A 267 35.61 12.84 6.82
C PHE A 267 37.05 12.73 7.31
N SER A 268 37.81 11.78 6.76
CA SER A 268 39.26 11.75 6.91
C SER A 268 39.85 12.31 5.62
N LEU A 269 40.37 13.55 5.67
CA LEU A 269 41.04 14.19 4.55
C LEU A 269 42.48 13.68 4.44
N PHE A 270 42.81 12.96 3.37
CA PHE A 270 44.19 12.85 2.92
C PHE A 270 44.53 14.10 2.11
N SER A 271 45.53 14.85 2.55
CA SER A 271 45.96 16.08 1.92
C SER A 271 46.56 15.81 0.54
N MET A 272 45.94 16.33 -0.51
CA MET A 272 46.66 16.98 -1.61
C MET A 272 45.72 18.00 -2.27
N SER A 273 45.89 19.24 -1.83
CA SER A 273 45.66 20.51 -2.57
C SER A 273 44.41 20.63 -3.44
N VAL A 274 43.42 21.38 -2.95
CA VAL A 274 42.49 22.14 -3.82
C VAL A 274 42.44 23.58 -3.33
N ASN A 275 42.80 24.52 -4.21
CA ASN A 275 42.62 25.96 -4.03
C ASN A 275 41.16 26.33 -4.23
N VAL A 276 40.58 27.09 -3.29
CA VAL A 276 39.24 27.69 -3.44
C VAL A 276 39.41 29.18 -3.65
N THR A 277 38.92 29.71 -4.78
CA THR A 277 38.77 31.14 -5.00
C THR A 277 37.30 31.51 -4.79
N LEU A 278 37.03 32.34 -3.77
CA LEU A 278 35.72 32.94 -3.54
C LEU A 278 35.56 34.16 -4.47
N LEU A 279 34.56 34.12 -5.36
CA LEU A 279 34.06 35.32 -6.03
C LEU A 279 32.80 35.79 -5.31
N LYS A 280 32.86 37.02 -4.81
CA LYS A 280 31.75 37.75 -4.20
C LYS A 280 30.96 38.41 -5.33
N ALA A 281 29.72 37.97 -5.57
CA ALA A 281 28.83 38.66 -6.51
C ALA A 281 28.24 39.90 -5.83
N THR A 282 28.39 41.06 -6.45
CA THR A 282 27.59 42.28 -6.22
C THR A 282 26.22 42.15 -6.82
#